data_AF-A0A973CXQ5-F1
#
_entry.id   AF-A0A973CXQ5-F1
#
_cell.length_a   1.000
_cell.length_b   1.000
_cell.length_c   1.000
_cell.angle_alpha   90.00
_cell.angle_beta   90.00
_cell.angle_gamma   90.00
#
_symmetry.space_group_name_H-M   'P 1'
#
loop_
_entity.id
_entity.type
_entity.pdbx_description
1 polymer ?
#
loop_
_entity_poly.entity_id
_entity_poly.type
_entity_poly.pdbx_seq_one_letter_code
_entity_poly.pdbx_strand_id
1 'polypeptide(L)'
;MMFGTYRYCLAHLVVLTHLASWPGVGSYAVFGFYMLSGFLMSLILNERYGFSLQGLRGYAANRALRIYPPYLFVLAATAVVVWALPNFAPQVRGSLILPDTWLAWAQQIGIVGIDWQARSRLIPASWSLYAELVYYVAMALVLARNRTIVLLWLGASVAYTLWLLVSGAEWQLRYYPVLAASLPFSLGATIYC
;
A
#
# COMPACT_ATOMS: atom_id res chain seq x y z
N MET A 1 -16.80 14.74 -5.76
CA MET A 1 -15.69 15.65 -6.15
C MET A 1 -14.57 15.70 -5.12
N MET A 2 -14.83 15.86 -3.81
CA MET A 2 -13.79 16.12 -2.79
C MET A 2 -12.70 15.03 -2.64
N PHE A 3 -13.04 13.74 -2.58
CA PHE A 3 -12.02 12.67 -2.45
C PHE A 3 -11.18 12.47 -3.70
N GLY A 4 -11.71 12.80 -4.89
CA GLY A 4 -10.97 12.74 -6.14
C GLY A 4 -9.85 13.78 -6.16
N THR A 5 -10.18 15.02 -5.81
CA THR A 5 -9.20 16.12 -5.70
C THR A 5 -8.13 15.80 -4.67
N TYR A 6 -8.49 15.27 -3.50
CA TYR A 6 -7.50 14.92 -2.48
C TYR A 6 -6.50 13.86 -2.97
N ARG A 7 -6.98 12.77 -3.59
CA ARG A 7 -6.11 11.75 -4.21
C ARG A 7 -5.23 12.33 -5.31
N TYR A 8 -5.77 13.24 -6.11
CA TYR A 8 -5.02 13.92 -7.17
C TYR A 8 -3.88 14.76 -6.60
N CYS A 9 -4.14 15.54 -5.54
CA CYS A 9 -3.10 16.31 -4.85
C CYS A 9 -2.01 15.40 -4.27
N LEU A 10 -2.39 14.32 -3.57
CA LEU A 10 -1.43 13.36 -3.04
C LEU A 10 -0.60 12.71 -4.16
N ALA A 11 -1.20 12.36 -5.29
CA ALA A 11 -0.49 11.81 -6.43
C ALA A 11 0.53 12.81 -7.01
N HIS A 12 0.20 14.10 -7.05
CA HIS A 12 1.13 15.15 -7.48
C HIS A 12 2.33 15.26 -6.53
N LEU A 13 2.10 15.19 -5.22
CA LEU A 13 3.18 15.20 -4.23
C LEU A 13 4.15 14.02 -4.43
N VAL A 14 3.63 12.83 -4.76
CA VAL A 14 4.48 11.66 -5.10
C VAL A 14 5.30 11.91 -6.36
N VAL A 15 4.68 12.45 -7.42
CA VAL A 15 5.36 12.76 -8.68
C VAL A 15 6.45 13.83 -8.46
N LEU A 16 6.16 14.88 -7.69
CA LEU A 16 7.12 15.95 -7.40
C LEU A 16 8.35 15.44 -6.63
N THR A 17 8.20 14.49 -5.71
CA THR A 17 9.35 13.88 -5.03
C THR A 17 10.26 13.14 -6.01
N HIS A 18 9.72 12.51 -7.05
CA HIS A 18 10.52 11.79 -8.05
C HIS A 18 11.09 12.69 -9.16
N LEU A 19 10.44 13.80 -9.50
CA LEU A 19 10.90 14.72 -10.55
C LEU A 19 11.76 15.88 -10.03
N ALA A 20 11.37 16.48 -8.91
CA ALA A 20 12.01 17.67 -8.34
C ALA A 20 12.92 17.33 -7.14
N SER A 21 13.11 16.05 -6.83
CA SER A 21 13.93 15.56 -5.73
C SER A 21 13.59 16.16 -4.36
N TRP A 22 12.33 16.59 -4.16
CA TRP A 22 11.87 17.13 -2.89
C TRP A 22 11.79 16.03 -1.81
N PRO A 23 12.69 16.06 -0.80
CA PRO A 23 12.82 14.95 0.14
C PRO A 23 11.57 14.81 1.02
N GLY A 24 11.10 13.58 1.20
CA GLY A 24 10.09 13.22 2.20
C GLY A 24 8.63 13.53 1.85
N VAL A 25 8.35 14.47 0.94
CA VAL A 25 6.98 14.91 0.62
C VAL A 25 6.12 13.75 0.06
N GLY A 26 6.67 12.94 -0.84
CA GLY A 26 6.03 11.75 -1.37
C GLY A 26 5.78 10.67 -0.31
N SER A 27 6.68 10.53 0.67
CA SER A 27 6.50 9.57 1.77
C SER A 27 5.29 9.92 2.63
N TYR A 28 5.13 11.20 2.98
CA TYR A 28 3.93 11.65 3.70
C TYR A 28 2.66 11.53 2.84
N ALA A 29 2.78 11.71 1.52
CA ALA A 29 1.64 11.52 0.62
C ALA A 29 1.16 10.06 0.59
N VAL A 30 2.07 9.08 0.63
CA VAL A 30 1.73 7.64 0.77
C VAL A 30 0.98 7.39 2.08
N PHE A 31 1.42 7.96 3.19
CA PHE A 31 0.66 7.88 4.46
C PHE A 31 -0.72 8.55 4.37
N GLY A 32 -0.85 9.64 3.61
CA GLY A 32 -2.15 10.24 3.30
C GLY A 32 -3.08 9.30 2.52
N PHE A 33 -2.54 8.54 1.55
CA PHE A 33 -3.32 7.51 0.84
C PHE A 33 -3.75 6.38 1.78
N TYR A 34 -2.89 5.95 2.70
CA TYR A 34 -3.24 4.94 3.70
C TYR A 34 -4.31 5.43 4.68
N MET A 35 -4.21 6.67 5.15
CA MET A 35 -5.22 7.26 6.03
C MET A 35 -6.57 7.41 5.32
N LEU A 36 -6.57 7.88 4.08
CA LEU A 36 -7.79 7.93 3.28
C LEU A 36 -8.39 6.53 3.07
N SER A 37 -7.54 5.53 2.86
CA SER A 37 -7.98 4.14 2.65
C SER A 37 -8.55 3.55 3.94
N GLY A 38 -7.95 3.81 5.10
CA GLY A 38 -8.49 3.45 6.40
C GLY A 38 -9.89 4.01 6.63
N PHE A 39 -10.09 5.31 6.36
CA PHE A 39 -11.41 5.93 6.46
C PHE A 39 -12.42 5.29 5.50
N LEU A 40 -12.08 5.22 4.21
CA LEU A 40 -13.01 4.76 3.18
C LEU A 40 -13.34 3.27 3.29
N MET A 41 -12.39 2.42 3.67
CA MET A 41 -12.66 0.99 3.82
C MET A 41 -13.56 0.74 5.03
N SER A 42 -13.33 1.43 6.15
CA SER A 42 -14.23 1.36 7.31
C SER A 42 -15.64 1.82 6.96
N LEU A 43 -15.78 2.95 6.26
CA LEU A 43 -17.08 3.46 5.79
C LEU A 43 -17.81 2.45 4.91
N ILE A 44 -17.20 1.93 3.85
CA ILE A 44 -17.91 1.04 2.92
C ILE A 44 -18.17 -0.35 3.51
N LEU A 45 -17.31 -0.85 4.41
CA LEU A 45 -17.53 -2.12 5.09
C LEU A 45 -18.72 -2.04 6.03
N ASN A 46 -18.89 -0.94 6.76
CA ASN A 46 -19.99 -0.79 7.71
C ASN A 46 -21.30 -0.35 7.03
N GLU A 47 -21.26 0.55 6.03
CA GLU A 47 -22.48 1.11 5.42
C GLU A 47 -23.03 0.30 4.23
N ARG A 48 -22.16 -0.36 3.45
CA ARG A 48 -22.55 -0.93 2.14
C ARG A 48 -22.43 -2.44 2.05
N TYR A 49 -21.29 -2.99 2.43
CA TYR A 49 -21.03 -4.43 2.25
C TYR A 49 -21.45 -5.25 3.47
N GLY A 50 -21.26 -4.71 4.68
CA GLY A 50 -21.36 -5.46 5.92
C GLY A 50 -20.25 -6.52 6.05
N PHE A 51 -20.34 -7.29 7.14
CA PHE A 51 -19.37 -8.35 7.48
C PHE A 51 -19.88 -9.78 7.21
N SER A 52 -20.94 -9.93 6.42
CA SER A 52 -21.42 -11.24 5.96
C SER A 52 -20.49 -11.79 4.88
N LEU A 53 -20.45 -13.13 4.71
CA LEU A 53 -19.59 -13.76 3.69
C LEU A 53 -19.85 -13.21 2.28
N GLN A 54 -21.12 -12.95 1.94
CA GLN A 54 -21.50 -12.36 0.65
C GLN A 54 -21.01 -10.91 0.51
N GLY A 55 -21.15 -10.10 1.57
CA GLY A 55 -20.64 -8.74 1.63
C GLY A 55 -19.12 -8.68 1.44
N LEU A 56 -18.39 -9.52 2.17
CA LEU A 56 -16.94 -9.61 2.10
C LEU A 56 -16.44 -10.07 0.72
N ARG A 57 -17.13 -11.01 0.07
CA ARG A 57 -16.83 -11.40 -1.32
C ARG A 57 -17.03 -10.24 -2.29
N GLY A 58 -18.13 -9.49 -2.15
CA GLY A 58 -18.40 -8.30 -2.95
C GLY A 58 -17.34 -7.21 -2.74
N TYR A 59 -16.95 -6.97 -1.49
CA TYR A 59 -15.86 -6.05 -1.15
C TYR A 59 -14.54 -6.49 -1.80
N ALA A 60 -14.14 -7.75 -1.61
CA ALA A 60 -12.90 -8.30 -2.13
C ALA A 60 -12.85 -8.21 -3.66
N ALA A 61 -13.91 -8.58 -4.36
CA ALA A 61 -14.00 -8.46 -5.82
C ALA A 61 -13.83 -7.01 -6.28
N ASN A 62 -14.50 -6.05 -5.63
CA ASN A 62 -14.39 -4.63 -5.96
C ASN A 62 -13.00 -4.05 -5.65
N ARG A 63 -12.28 -4.57 -4.65
CA ARG A 63 -10.90 -4.16 -4.37
C ARG A 63 -9.93 -4.80 -5.37
N ALA A 64 -10.12 -6.06 -5.71
CA ALA A 64 -9.34 -6.75 -6.71
C ALA A 64 -9.44 -6.06 -8.07
N LEU A 65 -10.65 -5.75 -8.54
CA LEU A 65 -10.89 -5.04 -9.80
C LEU A 65 -10.34 -3.60 -9.81
N ARG A 66 -10.15 -2.99 -8.64
CA ARG A 66 -9.54 -1.66 -8.53
C ARG A 66 -8.02 -1.71 -8.65
N ILE A 67 -7.37 -2.75 -8.10
CA ILE A 67 -5.91 -2.83 -7.99
C ILE A 67 -5.31 -3.64 -9.15
N TYR A 68 -5.82 -4.84 -9.40
CA TYR A 68 -5.18 -5.80 -10.29
C TYR A 68 -5.18 -5.37 -11.76
N PRO A 69 -6.27 -4.89 -12.37
CA PRO A 69 -6.23 -4.51 -13.78
C PRO A 69 -5.17 -3.45 -14.12
N PRO A 70 -5.10 -2.28 -13.44
CA PRO A 70 -4.04 -1.32 -13.72
C PRO A 70 -2.66 -1.84 -13.32
N TYR A 71 -2.55 -2.58 -12.22
CA TYR A 71 -1.27 -3.15 -11.78
C TYR A 71 -0.68 -4.13 -12.79
N LEU A 72 -1.48 -5.10 -13.26
CA LEU A 72 -1.04 -6.12 -14.22
C LEU A 72 -0.67 -5.50 -15.57
N PHE A 73 -1.40 -4.47 -16.00
CA PHE A 73 -1.04 -3.70 -17.19
C PHE A 73 0.35 -3.06 -17.06
N VAL A 74 0.59 -2.34 -15.95
CA VAL A 74 1.90 -1.72 -15.69
C VAL A 74 2.99 -2.78 -15.52
N LEU A 75 2.68 -3.92 -14.89
CA LEU A 75 3.63 -5.01 -14.69
C LEU A 75 4.09 -5.59 -16.02
N ALA A 76 3.14 -5.86 -16.92
CA ALA A 76 3.42 -6.36 -18.26
C ALA A 76 4.20 -5.32 -19.09
N ALA A 77 3.78 -4.05 -19.06
CA ALA A 77 4.49 -2.97 -19.76
C ALA A 77 5.94 -2.84 -19.28
N THR A 78 6.17 -2.83 -17.96
CA THR A 78 7.54 -2.75 -17.44
C THR A 78 8.34 -4.01 -17.73
N ALA A 79 7.73 -5.21 -17.68
CA ALA A 79 8.40 -6.45 -18.07
C ALA A 79 8.90 -6.39 -19.52
N VAL A 80 8.06 -5.89 -20.45
CA VAL A 80 8.43 -5.69 -21.86
C VAL A 80 9.58 -4.70 -22.00
N VAL A 81 9.54 -3.58 -21.27
CA VAL A 81 10.62 -2.57 -21.30
C VAL A 81 11.94 -3.14 -20.77
N VAL A 82 11.91 -3.84 -19.63
CA VAL A 82 13.13 -4.45 -19.05
C VAL A 82 13.68 -5.55 -19.96
N TRP A 83 12.80 -6.33 -20.59
CA TRP A 83 13.19 -7.34 -21.58
C TRP A 83 13.82 -6.72 -22.84
N ALA A 84 13.24 -5.63 -23.37
CA ALA A 84 13.75 -4.96 -24.56
C ALA A 84 15.03 -4.15 -24.31
N LEU A 85 15.24 -3.66 -23.09
CA LEU A 85 16.35 -2.78 -22.71
C LEU A 85 17.11 -3.31 -21.47
N PRO A 86 17.69 -4.53 -21.52
CA PRO A 86 18.22 -5.23 -20.35
C PRO A 86 19.41 -4.52 -19.69
N ASN A 87 20.18 -3.76 -20.47
CA ASN A 87 21.35 -3.03 -19.95
C ASN A 87 20.98 -1.64 -19.41
N PHE A 88 19.85 -1.06 -19.81
CA PHE A 88 19.45 0.30 -19.45
C PHE A 88 18.55 0.33 -18.21
N ALA A 89 17.61 -0.61 -18.09
CA ALA A 89 16.67 -0.61 -16.97
C ALA A 89 17.35 -0.72 -15.58
N PRO A 90 18.37 -1.57 -15.36
CA PRO A 90 19.07 -1.63 -14.09
C PRO A 90 19.89 -0.37 -13.78
N GLN A 91 20.33 0.39 -14.80
CA GLN A 91 21.04 1.66 -14.63
C GLN A 91 20.12 2.76 -14.11
N VAL A 92 18.86 2.78 -14.54
CA VAL A 92 17.85 3.70 -14.00
C VAL A 92 17.50 3.34 -12.56
N ARG A 93 17.29 2.04 -12.29
CA ARG A 93 17.07 1.54 -10.93
C ARG A 93 17.45 0.07 -10.83
N GLY A 94 18.37 -0.27 -9.94
CA GLY A 94 18.90 -1.62 -9.79
C GLY A 94 17.88 -2.72 -9.44
N SER A 95 16.64 -2.37 -9.06
CA SER A 95 15.56 -3.34 -8.86
C SER A 95 14.81 -3.73 -10.13
N LEU A 96 14.98 -2.98 -11.24
CA LEU A 96 14.29 -3.22 -12.51
C LEU A 96 14.97 -4.35 -13.30
N ILE A 97 14.84 -5.55 -12.77
CA ILE A 97 15.39 -6.79 -13.35
C ILE A 97 14.25 -7.78 -13.47
N LEU A 98 14.21 -8.56 -14.56
CA LEU A 98 13.25 -9.65 -14.69
C LEU A 98 13.48 -10.70 -13.60
N PRO A 99 12.42 -11.28 -13.00
CA PRO A 99 12.58 -12.35 -12.03
C PRO A 99 13.15 -13.62 -12.64
N ASP A 100 14.12 -14.19 -11.95
CA ASP A 100 14.77 -15.45 -12.36
C ASP A 100 13.98 -16.69 -11.91
N THR A 101 13.03 -16.55 -10.98
CA THR A 101 12.26 -17.66 -10.41
C THR A 101 10.76 -17.49 -10.59
N TRP A 102 10.05 -18.61 -10.76
CA TRP A 102 8.59 -18.63 -10.85
C TRP A 102 7.93 -18.07 -9.58
N LEU A 103 8.55 -18.26 -8.41
CA LEU A 103 8.06 -17.73 -7.14
C LEU A 103 8.11 -16.20 -7.13
N ALA A 104 9.20 -15.60 -7.63
CA ALA A 104 9.30 -14.15 -7.72
C ALA A 104 8.33 -13.57 -8.75
N TRP A 105 8.00 -14.31 -9.83
CA TRP A 105 6.89 -13.97 -10.71
C TRP A 105 5.54 -14.04 -9.99
N ALA A 106 5.27 -15.11 -9.24
CA ALA A 106 4.02 -15.28 -8.50
C ALA A 106 3.85 -14.20 -7.42
N GLN A 107 4.91 -13.83 -6.71
CA GLN A 107 4.92 -12.73 -5.74
C GLN A 107 4.57 -11.39 -6.39
N GLN A 108 5.12 -11.12 -7.58
CA GLN A 108 4.80 -9.90 -8.34
C GLN A 108 3.37 -9.90 -8.85
N ILE A 109 2.93 -10.96 -9.52
CA ILE A 109 1.56 -11.07 -10.05
C ILE A 109 0.53 -10.97 -8.91
N GLY A 110 0.78 -11.64 -7.78
CA GLY A 110 -0.10 -11.63 -6.62
C GLY A 110 0.02 -10.41 -5.72
N ILE A 111 1.05 -9.57 -5.90
CA ILE A 111 1.36 -8.45 -5.00
C ILE A 111 1.49 -8.94 -3.53
N VAL A 112 2.08 -10.11 -3.31
CA VAL A 112 2.26 -10.72 -1.98
C VAL A 112 3.73 -10.97 -1.72
N GLY A 113 4.22 -10.53 -0.56
CA GLY A 113 5.61 -10.73 -0.16
C GLY A 113 6.62 -9.88 -0.95
N ILE A 114 6.15 -8.89 -1.72
CA ILE A 114 7.03 -7.92 -2.38
C ILE A 114 7.42 -6.84 -1.39
N ASP A 115 8.55 -7.07 -0.73
CA ASP A 115 9.07 -6.11 0.22
C ASP A 115 9.92 -5.02 -0.45
N TRP A 116 10.19 -3.91 0.26
CA TRP A 116 11.05 -2.86 -0.28
C TRP A 116 12.50 -3.30 -0.50
N GLN A 117 12.91 -4.41 0.11
CA GLN A 117 14.23 -5.02 -0.04
C GLN A 117 14.29 -6.06 -1.17
N ALA A 118 13.16 -6.37 -1.82
CA ALA A 118 13.15 -7.38 -2.88
C ALA A 118 14.09 -7.00 -4.03
N ARG A 119 14.97 -7.96 -4.39
CA ARG A 119 16.03 -7.81 -5.39
C ARG A 119 15.48 -7.47 -6.79
N SER A 120 14.43 -8.15 -7.20
CA SER A 120 13.72 -7.90 -8.46
C SER A 120 12.34 -7.32 -8.16
N ARG A 121 12.08 -6.12 -8.68
CA ARG A 121 10.78 -5.43 -8.64
C ARG A 121 10.60 -4.63 -9.92
N LEU A 122 9.76 -5.15 -10.79
CA LEU A 122 9.36 -4.52 -12.04
C LEU A 122 8.50 -3.27 -11.80
N ILE A 123 7.82 -3.19 -10.65
CA ILE A 123 7.15 -1.97 -10.21
C ILE A 123 7.76 -1.56 -8.87
N PRO A 124 8.67 -0.57 -8.83
CA PRO A 124 9.36 -0.24 -7.59
C PRO A 124 8.47 0.24 -6.45
N ALA A 125 7.27 0.72 -6.75
CA ALA A 125 6.27 1.16 -5.78
C ALA A 125 5.28 0.05 -5.36
N SER A 126 5.45 -1.21 -5.82
CA SER A 126 4.51 -2.29 -5.50
C SER A 126 4.45 -2.66 -4.01
N TRP A 127 5.48 -2.32 -3.23
CA TRP A 127 5.52 -2.55 -1.78
C TRP A 127 4.37 -1.82 -1.06
N SER A 128 3.95 -0.64 -1.54
CA SER A 128 2.86 0.11 -0.91
C SER A 128 1.49 -0.49 -1.22
N LEU A 129 1.32 -1.05 -2.43
CA LEU A 129 0.13 -1.82 -2.80
C LEU A 129 0.04 -3.12 -2.01
N TYR A 130 1.17 -3.77 -1.73
CA TYR A 130 1.20 -4.95 -0.85
C TYR A 130 0.68 -4.59 0.54
N ALA A 131 1.17 -3.49 1.15
CA ALA A 131 0.66 -3.02 2.43
C ALA A 131 -0.86 -2.70 2.36
N GLU A 132 -1.32 -2.03 1.31
CA GLU A 132 -2.74 -1.74 1.10
C GLU A 132 -3.60 -3.02 1.03
N LEU A 133 -3.15 -4.06 0.32
CA LEU A 133 -3.84 -5.35 0.26
C LEU A 133 -3.92 -6.04 1.63
N VAL A 134 -2.84 -6.01 2.42
CA VAL A 134 -2.85 -6.59 3.77
C VAL A 134 -3.90 -5.90 4.63
N TYR A 135 -3.96 -4.56 4.62
CA TYR A 135 -4.96 -3.84 5.40
C TYR A 135 -6.37 -4.00 4.86
N TYR A 136 -6.56 -4.12 3.55
CA TYR A 136 -7.88 -4.42 2.99
C TYR A 136 -8.43 -5.74 3.52
N VAL A 137 -7.59 -6.78 3.63
CA VAL A 137 -7.97 -8.07 4.20
C VAL A 137 -8.16 -7.95 5.71
N ALA A 138 -7.21 -7.35 6.43
CA ALA A 138 -7.26 -7.25 7.89
C ALA A 138 -8.48 -6.45 8.39
N MET A 139 -8.83 -5.35 7.71
CA MET A 139 -10.01 -4.54 8.01
C MET A 139 -11.31 -5.29 7.72
N ALA A 140 -11.39 -5.97 6.58
CA ALA A 140 -12.55 -6.78 6.21
C ALA A 140 -12.80 -7.93 7.19
N LEU A 141 -11.73 -8.55 7.71
CA LEU A 141 -11.85 -9.68 8.63
C LEU A 141 -12.12 -9.26 10.07
N VAL A 142 -11.40 -8.26 10.58
CA VAL A 142 -11.41 -7.91 12.02
C VAL A 142 -11.36 -6.40 12.27
N LEU A 143 -10.38 -5.69 11.69
CA LEU A 143 -9.96 -4.40 12.22
C LEU A 143 -11.00 -3.28 12.09
N ALA A 144 -11.93 -3.37 11.13
CA ALA A 144 -12.96 -2.33 10.92
C ALA A 144 -14.33 -2.68 11.51
N ARG A 145 -14.45 -3.76 12.31
CA ARG A 145 -15.74 -4.29 12.78
C ARG A 145 -16.47 -3.42 13.80
N ASN A 146 -15.73 -2.82 14.74
CA ASN A 146 -16.31 -1.98 15.77
C ASN A 146 -15.28 -0.96 16.27
N ARG A 147 -15.78 0.08 16.93
CA ARG A 147 -14.96 1.18 17.47
C ARG A 147 -13.90 0.71 18.46
N THR A 148 -14.22 -0.26 19.33
CA THR A 148 -13.26 -0.78 20.32
C THR A 148 -12.06 -1.43 19.66
N ILE A 149 -12.27 -2.29 18.65
CA ILE A 149 -11.20 -2.94 17.89
C ILE A 149 -10.35 -1.88 17.17
N VAL A 150 -10.99 -0.89 16.55
CA VAL A 150 -10.27 0.20 15.86
C VAL A 150 -9.40 1.01 16.84
N LEU A 151 -9.92 1.31 18.03
CA LEU A 151 -9.17 2.04 19.06
C LEU A 151 -8.01 1.21 19.63
N LEU A 152 -8.22 -0.09 19.87
CA LEU A 152 -7.14 -1.00 20.28
C LEU A 152 -6.06 -1.12 19.19
N TRP A 153 -6.48 -1.20 17.93
CA TRP A 153 -5.57 -1.22 16.78
C TRP A 153 -4.78 0.09 16.66
N LEU A 154 -5.42 1.25 16.84
CA LEU A 154 -4.73 2.54 16.88
C LEU A 154 -3.72 2.57 18.03
N GLY A 155 -4.13 2.16 19.24
CA GLY A 155 -3.25 2.10 20.41
C GLY A 155 -2.01 1.22 20.18
N ALA A 156 -2.20 0.03 19.61
CA ALA A 156 -1.09 -0.86 19.23
C ALA A 156 -0.20 -0.24 18.15
N SER A 157 -0.78 0.44 17.17
CA SER A 157 -0.03 1.11 16.10
C SER A 157 0.82 2.27 16.63
N VAL A 158 0.27 3.07 17.54
CA VAL A 158 0.99 4.15 18.23
C VAL A 158 2.13 3.58 19.07
N ALA A 159 1.87 2.53 19.86
CA ALA A 159 2.90 1.88 20.67
C ALA A 159 4.05 1.34 19.80
N TYR A 160 3.74 0.69 18.68
CA TYR A 160 4.74 0.20 17.73
C TYR A 160 5.56 1.36 17.12
N THR A 161 4.91 2.44 16.69
CA THR A 161 5.62 3.62 16.16
C THR A 161 6.51 4.27 17.22
N LEU A 162 6.02 4.44 18.45
CA LEU A 162 6.82 4.99 19.55
C LEU A 162 8.03 4.11 19.87
N TRP A 163 7.86 2.79 19.88
CA TRP A 163 8.96 1.86 20.06
C TRP A 163 10.03 2.00 18.96
N LEU A 164 9.65 2.15 17.68
CA LEU A 164 10.60 2.42 16.59
C LEU A 164 11.33 3.77 16.74
N LEU A 165 10.65 4.78 17.26
CA LEU A 165 11.26 6.09 17.52
C LEU A 165 12.28 6.02 18.66
N VAL A 166 11.92 5.40 19.78
CA VAL A 166 12.78 5.28 20.98
C VAL A 166 13.97 4.37 20.74
N SER A 167 13.79 3.28 19.98
CA SER A 167 14.89 2.37 19.61
C SER A 167 15.86 2.96 18.59
N GLY A 168 15.61 4.16 18.06
CA GLY A 168 16.47 4.77 17.05
C GLY A 168 16.43 4.04 15.71
N ALA A 169 15.39 3.25 15.42
CA ALA A 169 15.28 2.46 14.19
C ALA A 169 15.44 3.33 12.94
N GLU A 170 16.07 2.80 11.89
CA GLU A 170 16.27 3.54 10.65
C GLU A 170 14.94 4.00 10.02
N TRP A 171 14.98 5.10 9.27
CA TRP A 171 13.78 5.67 8.63
C TRP A 171 13.05 4.62 7.77
N GLN A 172 13.80 3.76 7.07
CA GLN A 172 13.28 2.75 6.15
C GLN A 172 12.35 1.78 6.88
N LEU A 173 12.72 1.38 8.11
CA LEU A 173 11.91 0.51 8.98
C LEU A 173 10.67 1.23 9.53
N ARG A 174 10.66 2.56 9.54
CA ARG A 174 9.51 3.37 9.96
C ARG A 174 8.52 3.66 8.84
N TYR A 175 8.83 3.26 7.59
CA TYR A 175 8.03 3.64 6.43
C TYR A 175 7.61 2.48 5.53
N TYR A 176 8.56 1.63 5.15
CA TYR A 176 8.30 0.60 4.15
C TYR A 176 7.59 -0.65 4.69
N PRO A 177 7.84 -1.13 5.93
CA PRO A 177 7.15 -2.32 6.43
C PRO A 177 5.64 -2.17 6.43
N VAL A 178 4.94 -3.28 6.23
CA VAL A 178 3.47 -3.32 6.35
C VAL A 178 3.02 -2.78 7.72
N LEU A 179 3.73 -3.12 8.80
CA LEU A 179 3.43 -2.61 10.14
C LEU A 179 3.58 -1.09 10.27
N ALA A 180 4.47 -0.46 9.51
CA ALA A 180 4.60 0.99 9.49
C ALA A 180 3.36 1.67 8.89
N ALA A 181 2.68 1.02 7.95
CA ALA A 181 1.41 1.51 7.40
C ALA A 181 0.24 1.40 8.39
N SER A 182 0.38 0.67 9.50
CA SER A 182 -0.68 0.47 10.50
C SER A 182 -1.21 1.76 11.09
N LEU A 183 -0.32 2.68 11.44
CA LEU A 183 -0.67 3.95 12.07
C LEU A 183 -1.58 4.81 11.18
N PRO A 184 -1.23 5.15 9.92
CA PRO A 184 -2.12 5.94 9.09
C PRO A 184 -3.44 5.22 8.79
N PHE A 185 -3.44 3.90 8.56
CA PHE A 185 -4.68 3.15 8.34
C PHE A 185 -5.63 3.17 9.55
N SER A 186 -5.11 2.94 10.76
CA SER A 186 -5.91 3.00 11.99
C SER A 186 -6.44 4.40 12.29
N LEU A 187 -5.62 5.44 12.08
CA LEU A 187 -6.07 6.84 12.18
C LEU A 187 -7.23 7.13 11.22
N GLY A 188 -7.10 6.69 9.97
CA GLY A 188 -8.18 6.77 8.99
C GLY A 188 -9.46 6.09 9.47
N ALA A 189 -9.34 4.86 9.98
CA ALA A 189 -10.48 4.08 10.46
C ALA A 189 -11.19 4.74 11.65
N THR A 190 -10.47 5.37 12.58
CA THR A 190 -11.06 6.10 13.72
C THR A 190 -11.89 7.32 13.35
N ILE A 191 -11.69 7.88 12.14
CA ILE A 191 -12.50 9.02 11.68
C ILE A 191 -13.95 8.57 11.43
N TYR A 192 -14.17 7.29 11.10
CA TYR A 192 -15.50 6.76 10.81
C TYR A 192 -16.10 5.95 11.98
N CYS A 193 -15.36 5.01 12.58
CA CYS A 193 -15.85 4.13 13.65
C CYS A 193 -15.85 4.82 15.03
#